data_AF-A0A946CQ08-F1
#
_entry.id   AF-A0A946CQ08-F1
#
_cell.length_a   1.000
_cell.length_b   1.000
_cell.length_c   1.000
_cell.angle_alpha   90.00
_cell.angle_beta   90.00
_cell.angle_gamma   90.00
#
_symmetry.space_group_name_H-M   'P 1'
#
loop_
_entity.id
_entity.type
_entity.pdbx_description
1 polymer ?
#
loop_
_entity_poly.entity_id
_entity_poly.type
_entity_poly.pdbx_seq_one_letter_code
_entity_poly.pdbx_strand_id
1 'polypeptide(L)'
;MMPDTLQLWLVMAALSIAVLLYILMPLIRPRGGANAAREAYDINVYKDQLKEVERDLERGLLGDDAAEAARMEIKRRLLAADAAVSKKVKTPEAKSGMVLIVALAVFVPVGAVLMYLDLGSPNAPDQPLAERTASAPAMSQEETKRRTSLANAVASLVEKLKENPGDVRGWTLLGRSYASMEQYGKSAGAYGKAYELSDGDPKIGVSYAEAMAFDARTMIPQKAVEVLGAVLLRDPNDPKARYYMALAKAQKGDGEGAMRDWVNLAVTSGADDPWMGLVNQQIERAAEKFGLNPADFMPTQSAPTFQRPFPQSRPQPSMQSGPSRADMDAAAQMTDEQRQQMIQSMVDGLAERLRKNPDDKQGWLRLERAYRVLGDAAKADDAAARAAKLP
;
A
#
# COMPACT_ATOMS: atom_id res chain seq x y z
N MET A 1 11.99 13.38 -42.48
CA MET A 1 12.52 13.64 -41.12
C MET A 1 12.43 12.34 -40.34
N MET A 2 13.51 11.56 -40.30
CA MET A 2 13.65 10.26 -39.61
C MET A 2 15.00 10.06 -38.85
N PRO A 3 15.97 11.01 -38.75
CA PRO A 3 17.25 10.70 -38.11
C PRO A 3 17.25 10.74 -36.57
N ASP A 4 16.30 11.41 -35.93
CA ASP A 4 16.39 11.71 -34.48
C ASP A 4 16.00 10.53 -33.58
N THR A 5 15.06 9.69 -34.02
CA THR A 5 14.62 8.51 -33.25
C THR A 5 15.71 7.44 -33.20
N LEU A 6 16.39 7.19 -34.34
CA LEU A 6 17.51 6.25 -34.42
C LEU A 6 18.67 6.67 -33.52
N GLN A 7 18.98 7.97 -33.45
CA GLN A 7 20.03 8.48 -32.56
C GLN A 7 19.69 8.22 -31.09
N LEU A 8 18.44 8.41 -30.67
CA LEU A 8 18.00 8.13 -29.30
C LEU A 8 18.13 6.64 -28.94
N TRP A 9 17.68 5.75 -29.82
CA TRP A 9 17.81 4.30 -29.60
C TRP A 9 19.27 3.87 -29.50
N LEU A 10 20.16 4.45 -30.31
CA LEU A 10 21.61 4.19 -30.22
C LEU A 10 22.21 4.66 -28.90
N VAL A 11 21.81 5.86 -28.42
CA VAL A 11 22.26 6.38 -27.11
C VAL A 11 21.75 5.51 -25.96
N MET A 12 20.48 5.12 -25.99
CA MET A 12 19.88 4.25 -24.96
C MET A 12 20.52 2.85 -24.95
N ALA A 13 20.80 2.28 -26.13
CA ALA A 13 21.51 1.02 -26.24
C ALA A 13 22.95 1.13 -25.70
N ALA A 14 23.67 2.20 -26.05
CA ALA A 14 25.03 2.45 -25.56
C ALA A 14 25.06 2.62 -24.03
N LEU A 15 24.13 3.37 -23.45
CA LEU A 15 24.00 3.53 -21.99
C LEU A 15 23.69 2.20 -21.29
N SER A 16 22.78 1.40 -21.85
CA SER A 16 22.42 0.10 -21.30
C SER A 16 23.61 -0.87 -21.30
N ILE A 17 24.38 -0.90 -22.40
CA ILE A 17 25.62 -1.68 -22.49
C ILE A 17 26.65 -1.18 -21.48
N ALA A 18 26.83 0.13 -21.31
CA ALA A 18 27.76 0.69 -20.36
C ALA A 18 27.42 0.30 -18.90
N VAL A 19 26.14 0.34 -18.52
CA VAL A 19 25.66 -0.09 -17.20
C VAL A 19 25.87 -1.59 -16.99
N LEU A 20 25.53 -2.42 -17.99
CA LEU A 20 25.76 -3.86 -17.93
C LEU A 20 27.25 -4.18 -17.75
N LEU A 21 28.13 -3.54 -18.52
CA LEU A 21 29.58 -3.71 -18.39
C LEU A 21 30.07 -3.30 -17.00
N TYR A 22 29.58 -2.18 -16.45
CA TYR A 22 29.96 -1.72 -15.12
C TYR A 22 29.56 -2.72 -14.02
N ILE A 23 28.35 -3.29 -14.09
CA ILE A 23 27.85 -4.29 -13.13
C ILE A 23 28.58 -5.63 -13.28
N LEU A 24 28.90 -6.04 -14.50
CA LEU A 24 29.55 -7.32 -14.78
C LEU A 24 31.07 -7.27 -14.60
N MET A 25 31.71 -6.09 -14.67
CA MET A 25 33.15 -5.88 -14.46
C MET A 25 33.69 -6.45 -13.13
N PRO A 26 33.06 -6.25 -11.95
CA PRO A 26 33.53 -6.86 -10.70
C PRO A 26 33.41 -8.39 -10.67
N LEU A 27 32.56 -8.99 -11.51
CA LEU A 27 32.42 -10.45 -11.62
C LEU A 27 33.46 -11.07 -12.56
N ILE A 28 33.93 -10.32 -13.55
CA ILE A 28 34.96 -10.75 -14.52
C ILE A 28 36.37 -10.60 -13.93
N ARG A 29 36.55 -9.73 -12.92
CA ARG A 29 37.85 -9.59 -12.24
C ARG A 29 38.18 -10.87 -11.46
N PRO A 30 39.28 -11.58 -11.78
CA PRO A 30 39.69 -12.74 -11.00
C PRO A 30 39.97 -12.29 -9.56
N ARG A 31 39.32 -12.95 -8.58
CA ARG A 31 39.52 -12.72 -7.14
C ARG A 31 40.93 -13.08 -6.62
N GLY A 32 41.93 -13.24 -7.51
CA GLY A 32 43.26 -13.74 -7.19
C GLY A 32 44.31 -12.70 -6.79
N GLY A 33 44.06 -11.40 -6.98
CA GLY A 33 45.10 -10.36 -6.83
C GLY A 33 45.68 -10.21 -5.41
N ALA A 34 44.85 -10.35 -4.37
CA ALA A 34 45.29 -10.15 -2.99
C ALA A 34 46.07 -11.35 -2.41
N ASN A 35 45.79 -12.57 -2.89
CA ASN A 35 46.49 -13.78 -2.43
C ASN A 35 47.79 -14.01 -3.21
N ALA A 36 47.80 -13.76 -4.52
CA ALA A 36 49.03 -13.88 -5.32
C ALA A 36 50.12 -12.87 -4.89
N ALA A 37 49.74 -11.67 -4.47
CA ALA A 37 50.67 -10.66 -3.96
C ALA A 37 51.26 -11.00 -2.57
N ARG A 38 50.49 -11.70 -1.71
CA ARG A 38 50.96 -12.19 -0.40
C ARG A 38 51.87 -13.42 -0.56
N GLU A 39 51.52 -14.35 -1.44
CA GLU A 39 52.29 -15.57 -1.67
C GLU A 39 53.62 -15.29 -2.42
N ALA A 40 53.67 -14.29 -3.31
CA ALA A 40 54.93 -13.81 -3.91
C ALA A 40 55.83 -13.02 -2.93
N TYR A 41 55.23 -12.40 -1.91
CA TYR A 41 55.97 -11.73 -0.83
C TYR A 41 56.72 -12.76 0.04
N ASP A 42 56.10 -13.91 0.34
CA ASP A 42 56.71 -14.96 1.17
C ASP A 42 57.99 -15.56 0.57
N ILE A 43 58.07 -15.72 -0.76
CA ILE A 43 59.25 -16.28 -1.45
C ILE A 43 60.48 -15.35 -1.32
N ASN A 44 60.28 -14.04 -1.43
CA ASN A 44 61.39 -13.08 -1.30
C ASN A 44 61.90 -13.02 0.15
N VAL A 45 61.01 -13.14 1.14
CA VAL A 45 61.38 -13.22 2.56
C VAL A 45 62.29 -14.43 2.84
N TYR A 46 61.98 -15.62 2.31
CA TYR A 46 62.82 -16.81 2.49
C TYR A 46 64.20 -16.68 1.82
N LYS A 47 64.30 -15.96 0.69
CA LYS A 47 65.60 -15.67 0.04
C LYS A 47 66.45 -14.73 0.90
N ASP A 48 65.83 -13.75 1.54
CA ASP A 48 66.53 -12.83 2.43
C ASP A 48 66.99 -13.53 3.71
N GLN A 49 66.18 -14.46 4.26
CA GLN A 49 66.58 -15.29 5.40
C GLN A 49 67.80 -16.18 5.10
N LEU A 50 67.93 -16.72 3.88
CA LEU A 50 69.13 -17.47 3.49
C LEU A 50 70.39 -16.60 3.49
N LYS A 51 70.29 -15.36 2.99
CA LYS A 51 71.39 -14.38 3.02
C LYS A 51 71.72 -13.89 4.44
N GLU A 52 70.74 -13.87 5.33
CA GLU A 52 70.94 -13.57 6.76
C GLU A 52 71.80 -14.66 7.41
N VAL A 53 71.46 -15.93 7.18
CA VAL A 53 72.22 -17.08 7.71
C VAL A 53 73.66 -17.11 7.17
N GLU A 54 73.87 -16.76 5.90
CA GLU A 54 75.20 -16.58 5.33
C GLU A 54 76.01 -15.48 6.03
N ARG A 55 75.41 -14.32 6.27
CA ARG A 55 76.06 -13.20 6.96
C ARG A 55 76.39 -13.52 8.42
N ASP A 56 75.53 -14.27 9.11
CA ASP A 56 75.75 -14.67 10.50
C ASP A 56 76.84 -15.76 10.63
N LEU A 57 76.96 -16.64 9.63
CA LEU A 57 78.08 -17.58 9.52
C LEU A 57 79.40 -16.84 9.29
N GLU A 58 79.44 -15.89 8.34
CA GLU A 58 80.62 -15.06 8.06
C GLU A 58 81.07 -14.24 9.27
N ARG A 59 80.12 -13.80 10.10
CA ARG A 59 80.39 -13.05 11.34
C ARG A 59 80.78 -13.95 12.52
N GLY A 60 80.77 -15.27 12.36
CA GLY A 60 81.06 -16.24 13.42
C GLY A 60 79.99 -16.31 14.51
N LEU A 61 78.80 -15.77 14.27
CA LEU A 61 77.67 -15.81 15.20
C LEU A 61 76.92 -17.15 15.15
N LEU A 62 77.11 -17.91 14.07
CA LEU A 62 76.51 -19.22 13.85
C LEU A 62 77.61 -20.22 13.45
N GLY A 63 77.59 -21.42 14.04
CA GLY A 63 78.50 -22.50 13.65
C GLY A 63 78.09 -23.18 12.34
N ASP A 64 79.04 -23.78 11.62
CA ASP A 64 78.82 -24.40 10.30
C ASP A 64 77.66 -25.41 10.29
N ASP A 65 77.62 -26.31 11.28
CA ASP A 65 76.58 -27.34 11.38
C ASP A 65 75.18 -26.74 11.60
N ALA A 66 75.11 -25.65 12.38
CA ALA A 66 73.86 -24.95 12.65
C ALA A 66 73.39 -24.13 11.43
N ALA A 67 74.32 -23.55 10.68
CA ALA A 67 74.04 -22.83 9.44
C ALA A 67 73.51 -23.76 8.35
N GLU A 68 74.10 -24.95 8.17
CA GLU A 68 73.61 -25.95 7.22
C GLU A 68 72.22 -26.47 7.59
N ALA A 69 71.98 -26.75 8.87
CA ALA A 69 70.65 -27.15 9.35
C ALA A 69 69.59 -26.07 9.07
N ALA A 70 69.91 -24.79 9.35
CA ALA A 70 69.01 -23.67 9.09
C ALA A 70 68.73 -23.49 7.58
N ARG A 71 69.76 -23.58 6.73
CA ARG A 71 69.62 -23.50 5.26
C ARG A 71 68.71 -24.60 4.72
N MET A 72 68.87 -25.83 5.21
CA MET A 72 68.08 -26.96 4.76
C MET A 72 66.59 -26.82 5.13
N GLU A 73 66.29 -26.35 6.35
CA GLU A 73 64.92 -26.10 6.78
C GLU A 73 64.28 -24.94 6.00
N ILE A 74 65.00 -23.83 5.76
CA ILE A 74 64.50 -22.71 4.96
C ILE A 74 64.25 -23.13 3.52
N LYS A 75 65.17 -23.86 2.88
CA LYS A 75 64.99 -24.40 1.51
C LYS A 75 63.80 -25.36 1.43
N ARG A 76 63.59 -26.20 2.44
CA ARG A 76 62.43 -27.10 2.52
C ARG A 76 61.13 -26.32 2.60
N ARG A 77 61.06 -25.26 3.42
CA ARG A 77 59.87 -24.39 3.52
C ARG A 77 59.61 -23.62 2.24
N LEU A 78 60.66 -23.16 1.59
CA LEU A 78 60.58 -22.49 0.29
C LEU A 78 60.01 -23.43 -0.79
N LEU A 79 60.47 -24.68 -0.85
CA LEU A 79 59.95 -25.70 -1.77
C LEU A 79 58.50 -26.08 -1.45
N ALA A 80 58.12 -26.13 -0.17
CA ALA A 80 56.75 -26.39 0.25
C ALA A 80 55.79 -25.24 -0.13
N ALA A 81 56.25 -23.99 -0.03
CA ALA A 81 55.51 -22.81 -0.47
C ALA A 81 55.33 -22.80 -2.01
N ASP A 82 56.39 -23.11 -2.77
CA ASP A 82 56.34 -23.20 -4.24
C ASP A 82 55.41 -24.35 -4.71
N ALA A 83 55.46 -25.50 -4.03
CA ALA A 83 54.55 -26.61 -4.29
C ALA A 83 53.08 -26.25 -3.96
N ALA A 84 52.82 -25.47 -2.92
CA ALA A 84 51.47 -24.99 -2.59
C ALA A 84 50.92 -24.02 -3.64
N VAL A 85 51.78 -23.17 -4.22
CA VAL A 85 51.44 -22.29 -5.37
C VAL A 85 51.09 -23.15 -6.59
N SER A 86 51.92 -24.14 -6.91
CA SER A 86 51.73 -25.03 -8.07
C SER A 86 50.48 -25.93 -7.94
N LYS A 87 50.12 -26.35 -6.71
CA LYS A 87 48.94 -27.20 -6.45
C LYS A 87 47.61 -26.45 -6.57
N LYS A 88 47.59 -25.12 -6.37
CA LYS A 88 46.38 -24.27 -6.48
C LYS A 88 46.01 -23.90 -7.92
N VAL A 89 46.89 -24.16 -8.90
CA VAL A 89 46.62 -23.93 -10.34
C VAL A 89 45.63 -24.96 -10.92
N LYS A 90 45.25 -25.99 -10.16
CA LYS A 90 44.31 -27.05 -10.60
C LYS A 90 42.96 -27.03 -9.87
N THR A 91 42.36 -25.86 -9.63
CA THR A 91 40.91 -25.79 -9.39
C THR A 91 40.16 -25.64 -10.71
N PRO A 92 39.08 -26.42 -10.96
CA PRO A 92 38.32 -26.34 -12.20
C PRO A 92 37.75 -24.93 -12.38
N GLU A 93 37.94 -24.40 -13.60
CA GLU A 93 37.62 -23.04 -14.02
C GLU A 93 36.19 -22.59 -13.66
N ALA A 94 36.09 -21.29 -13.43
CA ALA A 94 34.89 -20.47 -13.24
C ALA A 94 33.86 -20.48 -14.39
N LYS A 95 33.58 -21.64 -15.02
CA LYS A 95 32.63 -21.75 -16.13
C LYS A 95 31.17 -21.52 -15.70
N SER A 96 30.82 -21.88 -14.46
CA SER A 96 29.44 -21.70 -13.93
C SER A 96 29.06 -20.22 -13.75
N GLY A 97 29.99 -19.37 -13.30
CA GLY A 97 29.75 -17.93 -13.19
C GLY A 97 29.65 -17.25 -14.56
N MET A 98 30.47 -17.67 -15.52
CA MET A 98 30.46 -17.13 -16.88
C MET A 98 29.14 -17.41 -17.61
N VAL A 99 28.56 -18.61 -17.44
CA VAL A 99 27.25 -18.96 -18.03
C VAL A 99 26.14 -18.07 -17.47
N LEU A 100 26.14 -17.81 -16.15
CA LEU A 100 25.15 -16.93 -15.53
C LEU A 100 25.29 -15.47 -15.97
N ILE A 101 26.53 -14.99 -16.12
CA ILE A 101 26.86 -13.65 -16.63
C ILE A 101 26.36 -13.48 -18.06
N VAL A 102 26.65 -14.46 -18.94
CA VAL A 102 26.21 -14.45 -20.34
C VAL A 102 24.68 -14.56 -20.42
N ALA A 103 24.07 -15.41 -19.59
CA ALA A 103 22.62 -15.51 -19.52
C ALA A 103 21.99 -14.18 -19.12
N LEU A 104 22.46 -13.53 -18.05
CA LEU A 104 21.92 -12.23 -17.63
C LEU A 104 22.14 -11.13 -18.68
N ALA A 105 23.31 -11.09 -19.31
CA ALA A 105 23.63 -10.10 -20.34
C ALA A 105 22.72 -10.20 -21.59
N VAL A 106 22.20 -11.38 -21.89
CA VAL A 106 21.32 -11.61 -23.05
C VAL A 106 19.84 -11.58 -22.67
N PHE A 107 19.44 -12.30 -21.62
CA PHE A 107 18.03 -12.45 -21.25
C PHE A 107 17.42 -11.16 -20.70
N VAL A 108 18.20 -10.32 -19.99
CA VAL A 108 17.65 -9.07 -19.44
C VAL A 108 17.28 -8.07 -20.55
N PRO A 109 18.15 -7.74 -21.52
CA PRO A 109 17.77 -6.86 -22.63
C PRO A 109 16.65 -7.44 -23.49
N VAL A 110 16.71 -8.75 -23.80
CA VAL A 110 15.66 -9.40 -24.62
C VAL A 110 14.32 -9.37 -23.90
N GLY A 111 14.29 -9.69 -22.60
CA GLY A 111 13.08 -9.61 -21.79
C GLY A 111 12.52 -8.19 -21.72
N ALA A 112 13.37 -7.19 -21.56
CA ALA A 112 12.96 -5.78 -21.57
C ALA A 112 12.33 -5.37 -22.91
N VAL A 113 12.90 -5.78 -24.04
CA VAL A 113 12.33 -5.53 -25.37
C VAL A 113 10.99 -6.24 -25.53
N LEU A 114 10.89 -7.51 -25.13
CA LEU A 114 9.62 -8.26 -25.22
C LEU A 114 8.52 -7.65 -24.36
N MET A 115 8.85 -7.24 -23.12
CA MET A 115 7.89 -6.54 -22.26
C MET A 115 7.49 -5.19 -22.85
N TYR A 116 8.40 -4.45 -23.48
CA TYR A 116 8.06 -3.20 -24.17
C TYR A 116 7.15 -3.44 -25.38
N LEU A 117 7.31 -4.55 -26.09
CA LEU A 117 6.44 -4.90 -27.21
C LEU A 117 5.05 -5.35 -26.76
N ASP A 118 4.93 -5.99 -25.59
CA ASP A 118 3.67 -6.49 -25.04
C ASP A 118 2.88 -5.43 -24.26
N LEU A 119 3.54 -4.71 -23.35
CA LEU A 119 2.91 -3.68 -22.48
C LEU A 119 3.03 -2.26 -23.01
N GLY A 120 4.01 -2.01 -23.88
CA GLY A 120 4.32 -0.67 -24.38
C GLY A 120 3.50 -0.28 -25.61
N SER A 121 3.80 0.89 -26.13
CA SER A 121 3.16 1.44 -27.33
C SER A 121 4.20 1.66 -28.43
N PRO A 122 4.75 0.58 -29.04
CA PRO A 122 5.86 0.68 -29.99
C PRO A 122 5.51 1.46 -31.26
N ASN A 123 4.22 1.54 -31.59
CA ASN A 123 3.70 2.28 -32.74
C ASN A 123 3.15 3.66 -32.37
N ALA A 124 3.36 4.13 -31.13
CA ALA A 124 2.92 5.47 -30.76
C ALA A 124 3.69 6.51 -31.57
N PRO A 125 2.99 7.48 -32.21
CA PRO A 125 3.66 8.55 -32.93
C PRO A 125 4.40 9.47 -31.96
N ASP A 126 5.50 10.06 -32.41
CA ASP A 126 6.23 11.08 -31.66
C ASP A 126 5.30 12.26 -31.37
N GLN A 127 5.13 12.61 -30.09
CA GLN A 127 4.36 13.78 -29.68
C GLN A 127 5.34 14.92 -29.32
N PRO A 128 5.59 15.93 -30.16
CA PRO A 128 6.44 17.07 -29.82
C PRO A 128 5.84 17.91 -28.69
N LEU A 129 6.66 18.66 -27.94
CA LEU A 129 6.24 19.42 -26.76
C LEU A 129 5.04 20.35 -27.04
N ALA A 130 5.00 20.96 -28.21
CA ALA A 130 3.90 21.82 -28.66
C ALA A 130 2.54 21.08 -28.71
N GLU A 131 2.54 19.84 -29.20
CA GLU A 131 1.34 18.99 -29.25
C GLU A 131 1.00 18.40 -27.89
N ARG A 132 1.98 18.18 -27.00
CA ARG A 132 1.75 17.78 -25.60
C ARG A 132 1.17 18.90 -24.75
N THR A 133 1.47 20.16 -25.04
CA THR A 133 0.80 21.30 -24.36
C THR A 133 -0.61 21.53 -24.87
N ALA A 134 -0.91 21.14 -26.11
CA ALA A 134 -2.26 21.18 -26.68
C ALA A 134 -3.11 19.94 -26.30
N SER A 135 -2.45 18.79 -26.08
CA SER A 135 -3.07 17.47 -25.86
C SER A 135 -2.69 16.80 -24.54
N ALA A 136 -2.05 17.50 -23.60
CA ALA A 136 -2.10 17.13 -22.18
C ALA A 136 -3.57 16.88 -21.86
N PRO A 137 -3.95 15.89 -21.02
CA PRO A 137 -5.34 15.69 -20.66
C PRO A 137 -5.84 17.01 -20.11
N ALA A 138 -6.52 17.77 -20.97
CA ALA A 138 -7.03 19.06 -20.63
C ALA A 138 -8.07 18.71 -19.60
N MET A 139 -7.78 19.03 -18.34
CA MET A 139 -8.81 19.33 -17.36
C MET A 139 -9.85 20.10 -18.15
N SER A 140 -11.02 19.49 -18.36
CA SER A 140 -11.93 19.91 -19.43
C SER A 140 -12.12 21.42 -19.33
N GLN A 141 -12.28 22.14 -20.44
CA GLN A 141 -12.49 23.60 -20.36
C GLN A 141 -13.60 23.94 -19.34
N GLU A 142 -14.55 23.02 -19.18
CA GLU A 142 -15.58 23.03 -18.15
C GLU A 142 -15.05 22.89 -16.72
N GLU A 143 -14.18 21.91 -16.42
CA GLU A 143 -13.54 21.77 -15.10
C GLU A 143 -12.63 22.97 -14.76
N THR A 144 -11.90 23.50 -15.74
CA THR A 144 -11.09 24.71 -15.55
C THR A 144 -11.98 25.91 -15.21
N LYS A 145 -13.07 26.11 -15.96
CA LYS A 145 -14.07 27.15 -15.65
C LYS A 145 -14.70 26.93 -14.28
N ARG A 146 -15.03 25.69 -13.91
CA ARG A 146 -15.60 25.36 -12.59
C ARG A 146 -14.63 25.68 -11.45
N ARG A 147 -13.36 25.31 -11.57
CA ARG A 147 -12.32 25.62 -10.56
C ARG A 147 -12.11 27.13 -10.41
N THR A 148 -11.99 27.86 -11.51
CA THR A 148 -11.83 29.32 -11.48
C THR A 148 -13.07 30.01 -10.91
N SER A 149 -14.27 29.55 -11.27
CA SER A 149 -15.54 30.05 -10.72
C SER A 149 -15.61 29.83 -9.20
N LEU A 150 -15.24 28.64 -8.72
CA LEU A 150 -15.18 28.34 -7.29
C LEU A 150 -14.18 29.25 -6.57
N ALA A 151 -12.98 29.45 -7.13
CA ALA A 151 -11.98 30.34 -6.54
C ALA A 151 -12.49 31.79 -6.42
N ASN A 152 -13.16 32.31 -7.44
CA ASN A 152 -13.75 33.65 -7.43
C ASN A 152 -14.90 33.78 -6.42
N ALA A 153 -15.75 32.74 -6.32
CA ALA A 153 -16.82 32.68 -5.32
C ALA A 153 -16.26 32.67 -3.90
N VAL A 154 -15.17 31.92 -3.66
CA VAL A 154 -14.46 31.91 -2.37
C VAL A 154 -13.85 33.27 -2.05
N ALA A 155 -13.20 33.94 -3.01
CA ALA A 155 -12.67 35.29 -2.80
C ALA A 155 -13.78 36.28 -2.41
N SER A 156 -14.94 36.21 -3.10
CA SER A 156 -16.10 37.05 -2.77
C SER A 156 -16.66 36.73 -1.37
N LEU A 157 -16.68 35.46 -0.97
CA LEU A 157 -17.11 35.05 0.36
C LEU A 157 -16.17 35.57 1.45
N VAL A 158 -14.86 35.57 1.20
CA VAL A 158 -13.87 36.13 2.13
C VAL A 158 -14.12 37.62 2.36
N GLU A 159 -14.36 38.43 1.31
CA GLU A 159 -14.65 39.86 1.48
C GLU A 159 -15.93 40.09 2.30
N LYS A 160 -17.01 39.33 2.03
CA LYS A 160 -18.24 39.42 2.83
C LYS A 160 -18.04 39.06 4.30
N LEU A 161 -17.18 38.08 4.59
CA LEU A 161 -16.88 37.68 5.96
C LEU A 161 -16.00 38.71 6.70
N LYS A 162 -15.26 39.57 6.00
CA LYS A 162 -14.60 40.72 6.62
C LYS A 162 -15.61 41.76 7.10
N GLU A 163 -16.66 41.99 6.31
CA GLU A 163 -17.74 42.91 6.67
C GLU A 163 -18.66 42.33 7.76
N ASN A 164 -18.86 41.01 7.76
CA ASN A 164 -19.67 40.30 8.74
C ASN A 164 -18.87 39.16 9.41
N PRO A 165 -17.96 39.48 10.35
CA PRO A 165 -17.08 38.49 10.97
C PRO A 165 -17.82 37.52 11.90
N GLY A 166 -19.07 37.80 12.27
CA GLY A 166 -19.89 36.94 13.13
C GLY A 166 -20.69 35.86 12.40
N ASP A 167 -20.60 35.77 11.06
CA ASP A 167 -21.37 34.80 10.29
C ASP A 167 -20.82 33.38 10.38
N VAL A 168 -21.26 32.63 11.40
CA VAL A 168 -20.95 31.20 11.60
C VAL A 168 -21.18 30.38 10.33
N ARG A 169 -22.28 30.62 9.61
CA ARG A 169 -22.64 29.84 8.41
C ARG A 169 -21.67 30.16 7.28
N GLY A 170 -21.34 31.43 7.09
CA GLY A 170 -20.36 31.87 6.10
C GLY A 170 -18.97 31.29 6.37
N TRP A 171 -18.49 31.31 7.62
CA TRP A 171 -17.21 30.67 8.00
C TRP A 171 -17.22 29.15 7.79
N THR A 172 -18.34 28.48 8.11
CA THR A 172 -18.51 27.05 7.87
C THR A 172 -18.46 26.71 6.38
N LEU A 173 -19.13 27.53 5.54
CA LEU A 173 -19.11 27.38 4.09
C LEU A 173 -17.70 27.60 3.54
N LEU A 174 -17.01 28.64 4.01
CA LEU A 174 -15.64 28.93 3.62
C LEU A 174 -14.70 27.76 3.96
N GLY A 175 -14.84 27.17 5.14
CA GLY A 175 -14.11 25.97 5.55
C GLY A 175 -14.33 24.81 4.59
N ARG A 176 -15.59 24.53 4.22
CA ARG A 176 -15.94 23.47 3.26
C ARG A 176 -15.36 23.75 1.87
N SER A 177 -15.44 24.99 1.40
CA SER A 177 -14.90 25.38 0.11
C SER A 177 -13.39 25.19 0.07
N TYR A 178 -12.66 25.61 1.10
CA TYR A 178 -11.22 25.36 1.17
C TYR A 178 -10.87 23.88 1.22
N ALA A 179 -11.64 23.06 1.96
CA ALA A 179 -11.46 21.60 1.98
C ALA A 179 -11.66 20.99 0.58
N SER A 180 -12.68 21.43 -0.17
CA SER A 180 -12.94 20.94 -1.54
C SER A 180 -11.85 21.30 -2.55
N MET A 181 -11.05 22.32 -2.23
CA MET A 181 -9.88 22.73 -2.99
C MET A 181 -8.58 22.17 -2.41
N GLU A 182 -8.66 21.24 -1.46
CA GLU A 182 -7.54 20.60 -0.75
C GLU A 182 -6.63 21.60 0.00
N GLN A 183 -7.14 22.80 0.29
CA GLN A 183 -6.46 23.84 1.06
C GLN A 183 -6.75 23.66 2.55
N TYR A 184 -6.30 22.54 3.11
CA TYR A 184 -6.68 22.09 4.45
C TYR A 184 -6.29 23.06 5.58
N GLY A 185 -5.13 23.70 5.53
CA GLY A 185 -4.77 24.72 6.52
C GLY A 185 -5.72 25.93 6.54
N LYS A 186 -6.14 26.43 5.36
CA LYS A 186 -7.16 27.50 5.28
C LYS A 186 -8.54 27.01 5.72
N SER A 187 -8.86 25.77 5.38
CA SER A 187 -10.09 25.11 5.82
C SER A 187 -10.17 25.03 7.34
N ALA A 188 -9.09 24.56 7.98
CA ALA A 188 -8.98 24.49 9.44
C ALA A 188 -9.12 25.88 10.07
N GLY A 189 -8.50 26.92 9.50
CA GLY A 189 -8.66 28.31 9.97
C GLY A 189 -10.12 28.79 9.92
N ALA A 190 -10.81 28.58 8.80
CA ALA A 190 -12.20 28.99 8.63
C ALA A 190 -13.17 28.20 9.53
N TYR A 191 -12.99 26.88 9.63
CA TYR A 191 -13.76 26.05 10.55
C TYR A 191 -13.49 26.38 12.01
N GLY A 192 -12.25 26.70 12.37
CA GLY A 192 -11.88 27.16 13.72
C GLY A 192 -12.66 28.43 14.08
N LYS A 193 -12.76 29.40 13.16
CA LYS A 193 -13.54 30.62 13.39
C LYS A 193 -15.04 30.33 13.55
N ALA A 194 -15.59 29.45 12.73
CA ALA A 194 -16.98 29.02 12.85
C ALA A 194 -17.25 28.29 14.17
N TYR A 195 -16.30 27.47 14.63
CA TYR A 195 -16.39 26.70 15.87
C TYR A 195 -16.38 27.62 17.10
N GLU A 196 -15.52 28.65 17.11
CA GLU A 196 -15.51 29.68 18.15
C GLU A 196 -16.83 30.46 18.22
N LEU A 197 -17.30 30.95 17.06
CA LEU A 197 -18.52 31.79 16.98
C LEU A 197 -19.81 31.02 17.30
N SER A 198 -19.78 29.69 17.18
CA SER A 198 -20.92 28.80 17.47
C SER A 198 -20.92 28.24 18.89
N ASP A 199 -20.00 28.67 19.75
CA ASP A 199 -19.81 28.13 21.10
C ASP A 199 -19.60 26.59 21.08
N GLY A 200 -18.76 26.15 20.15
CA GLY A 200 -18.32 24.77 20.05
C GLY A 200 -19.37 23.81 19.48
N ASP A 201 -20.12 24.20 18.44
CA ASP A 201 -21.08 23.30 17.77
C ASP A 201 -20.39 21.98 17.37
N PRO A 202 -20.90 20.82 17.83
CA PRO A 202 -20.29 19.52 17.56
C PRO A 202 -20.09 19.21 16.07
N LYS A 203 -21.06 19.58 15.21
CA LYS A 203 -20.99 19.31 13.76
C LYS A 203 -19.87 20.09 13.09
N ILE A 204 -19.64 21.33 13.54
CA ILE A 204 -18.53 22.17 13.07
C ILE A 204 -17.21 21.63 13.64
N GLY A 205 -17.21 21.22 14.92
CA GLY A 205 -16.04 20.64 15.59
C GLY A 205 -15.46 19.42 14.87
N VAL A 206 -16.31 18.51 14.39
CA VAL A 206 -15.88 17.35 13.59
C VAL A 206 -15.17 17.79 12.31
N SER A 207 -15.76 18.73 11.55
CA SER A 207 -15.17 19.23 10.31
C SER A 207 -13.88 20.01 10.57
N TYR A 208 -13.80 20.74 11.69
CA TYR A 208 -12.60 21.45 12.11
C TYR A 208 -11.45 20.47 12.42
N ALA A 209 -11.73 19.43 13.21
CA ALA A 209 -10.76 18.40 13.54
C ALA A 209 -10.29 17.62 12.31
N GLU A 210 -11.21 17.29 11.40
CA GLU A 210 -10.93 16.63 10.13
C GLU A 210 -10.00 17.50 9.25
N ALA A 211 -10.30 18.79 9.10
CA ALA A 211 -9.44 19.71 8.35
C ALA A 211 -8.02 19.80 8.93
N MET A 212 -7.88 19.83 10.27
CA MET A 212 -6.58 19.81 10.94
C MET A 212 -5.83 18.48 10.71
N ALA A 213 -6.54 17.35 10.70
CA ALA A 213 -5.93 16.05 10.43
C ALA A 213 -5.39 15.96 8.99
N PHE A 214 -6.15 16.46 8.00
CA PHE A 214 -5.70 16.51 6.61
C PHE A 214 -4.52 17.48 6.40
N ASP A 215 -4.50 18.62 7.09
CA ASP A 215 -3.38 19.57 7.02
C ASP A 215 -2.09 18.99 7.60
N ALA A 216 -2.18 18.27 8.71
CA ALA A 216 -1.04 17.65 9.38
C ALA A 216 -0.46 16.43 8.62
N ARG A 217 -1.25 15.77 7.77
CA ARG A 217 -0.92 14.62 6.88
C ARG A 217 -0.45 13.32 7.54
N THR A 218 0.21 13.39 8.67
CA THR A 218 0.96 12.27 9.28
C THR A 218 0.34 11.83 10.60
N MET A 219 -0.02 12.78 11.45
CA MET A 219 -0.63 12.53 12.75
C MET A 219 -1.78 13.47 13.01
N ILE A 220 -2.77 13.00 13.77
CA ILE A 220 -3.86 13.83 14.26
C ILE A 220 -3.27 14.78 15.33
N PRO A 221 -3.34 16.10 15.11
CA PRO A 221 -2.77 17.05 16.04
C PRO A 221 -3.53 17.02 17.37
N GLN A 222 -2.82 17.30 18.47
CA GLN A 222 -3.41 17.28 19.82
C GLN A 222 -4.63 18.19 19.93
N LYS A 223 -4.65 19.33 19.22
CA LYS A 223 -5.81 20.22 19.20
C LYS A 223 -7.05 19.58 18.57
N ALA A 224 -6.88 18.78 17.52
CA ALA A 224 -7.99 18.02 16.94
C ALA A 224 -8.53 17.00 17.93
N VAL A 225 -7.67 16.31 18.68
CA VAL A 225 -8.09 15.37 19.75
C VAL A 225 -8.92 16.08 20.82
N GLU A 226 -8.51 17.28 21.26
CA GLU A 226 -9.29 18.08 22.22
C GLU A 226 -10.69 18.44 21.69
N VAL A 227 -10.75 18.92 20.44
CA VAL A 227 -12.02 19.28 19.79
C VAL A 227 -12.93 18.07 19.65
N LEU A 228 -12.39 16.93 19.21
CA LEU A 228 -13.14 15.67 19.09
C LEU A 228 -13.62 15.14 20.46
N GLY A 229 -12.81 15.31 21.51
CA GLY A 229 -13.23 15.02 22.88
C GLY A 229 -14.44 15.87 23.29
N ALA A 230 -14.40 17.18 23.01
CA ALA A 230 -15.53 18.07 23.27
C ALA A 230 -16.78 17.73 22.44
N VAL A 231 -16.60 17.30 21.18
CA VAL A 231 -17.69 16.77 20.34
C VAL A 231 -18.33 15.57 21.02
N LEU A 232 -17.54 14.57 21.43
CA LEU A 232 -18.05 13.32 22.01
C LEU A 232 -18.72 13.50 23.38
N LEU A 233 -18.44 14.59 24.10
CA LEU A 233 -19.19 14.94 25.31
C LEU A 233 -20.64 15.36 25.00
N ARG A 234 -20.89 15.94 23.82
CA ARG A 234 -22.21 16.42 23.38
C ARG A 234 -22.92 15.41 22.48
N ASP A 235 -22.18 14.72 21.62
CA ASP A 235 -22.65 13.65 20.75
C ASP A 235 -21.72 12.43 20.89
N PRO A 236 -21.97 11.55 21.88
CA PRO A 236 -21.12 10.38 22.15
C PRO A 236 -21.08 9.37 21.00
N ASN A 237 -22.00 9.47 20.04
CA ASN A 237 -22.21 8.50 18.98
C ASN A 237 -21.78 9.01 17.60
N ASP A 238 -21.20 10.21 17.50
CA ASP A 238 -20.71 10.73 16.21
C ASP A 238 -19.65 9.78 15.61
N PRO A 239 -19.93 9.16 14.45
CA PRO A 239 -19.08 8.11 13.90
C PRO A 239 -17.73 8.64 13.45
N LYS A 240 -17.67 9.87 12.93
CA LYS A 240 -16.41 10.50 12.49
C LYS A 240 -15.53 10.83 13.68
N ALA A 241 -16.11 11.38 14.75
CA ALA A 241 -15.36 11.72 15.95
C ALA A 241 -14.77 10.46 16.61
N ARG A 242 -15.57 9.39 16.72
CA ARG A 242 -15.09 8.09 17.22
C ARG A 242 -13.99 7.52 16.33
N TYR A 243 -14.13 7.60 15.01
CA TYR A 243 -13.10 7.15 14.06
C TYR A 243 -11.77 7.88 14.25
N TYR A 244 -11.78 9.23 14.26
CA TYR A 244 -10.55 10.02 14.39
C TYR A 244 -9.93 9.88 15.79
N MET A 245 -10.72 9.71 16.86
CA MET A 245 -10.19 9.43 18.20
C MET A 245 -9.47 8.08 18.26
N ALA A 246 -10.04 7.03 17.67
CA ALA A 246 -9.40 5.73 17.57
C ALA A 246 -8.10 5.80 16.74
N LEU A 247 -8.11 6.54 15.63
CA LEU A 247 -6.91 6.78 14.81
C LEU A 247 -5.82 7.50 15.61
N ALA A 248 -6.18 8.48 16.45
CA ALA A 248 -5.22 9.19 17.31
C ALA A 248 -4.60 8.25 18.36
N LYS A 249 -5.38 7.33 18.95
CA LYS A 249 -4.88 6.30 19.87
C LYS A 249 -3.86 5.38 19.18
N ALA A 250 -4.19 4.87 18.00
CA ALA A 250 -3.29 4.01 17.23
C ALA A 250 -1.98 4.72 16.84
N GLN A 251 -2.05 6.01 16.49
CA GLN A 251 -0.85 6.81 16.18
C GLN A 251 0.04 7.02 17.42
N LYS A 252 -0.54 7.11 18.62
CA LYS A 252 0.17 7.20 19.90
C LYS A 252 0.66 5.84 20.43
N GLY A 253 0.38 4.74 19.72
CA GLY A 253 0.79 3.39 20.10
C GLY A 253 -0.22 2.63 20.97
N ASP A 254 -1.37 3.23 21.30
CA ASP A 254 -2.48 2.55 21.97
C ASP A 254 -3.28 1.72 20.97
N GLY A 255 -2.72 0.58 20.57
CA GLY A 255 -3.34 -0.34 19.61
C GLY A 255 -4.61 -1.01 20.14
N GLU A 256 -4.60 -1.43 21.42
CA GLU A 256 -5.75 -2.07 22.05
C GLU A 256 -6.94 -1.11 22.18
N GLY A 257 -6.70 0.11 22.64
CA GLY A 257 -7.73 1.14 22.76
C GLY A 257 -8.30 1.55 21.40
N ALA A 258 -7.44 1.67 20.38
CA ALA A 258 -7.89 1.95 19.02
C ALA A 258 -8.73 0.80 18.42
N MET A 259 -8.27 -0.45 18.59
CA MET A 259 -9.00 -1.63 18.11
C MET A 259 -10.37 -1.73 18.76
N ARG A 260 -10.46 -1.54 20.08
CA ARG A 260 -11.74 -1.54 20.80
C ARG A 260 -12.69 -0.47 20.26
N ASP A 261 -12.21 0.74 20.01
CA ASP A 261 -13.04 1.84 19.51
C ASP A 261 -13.53 1.58 18.07
N TRP A 262 -12.67 1.08 17.18
CA TRP A 262 -13.07 0.78 15.80
C TRP A 262 -14.02 -0.41 15.70
N VAL A 263 -13.81 -1.48 16.48
CA VAL A 263 -14.75 -2.61 16.51
C VAL A 263 -16.10 -2.17 17.07
N ASN A 264 -16.12 -1.39 18.15
CA ASN A 264 -17.36 -0.80 18.68
C ASN A 264 -18.04 0.09 17.63
N LEU A 265 -17.29 0.92 16.90
CA LEU A 265 -17.83 1.74 15.83
C LEU A 265 -18.46 0.88 14.73
N ALA A 266 -17.76 -0.15 14.26
CA ALA A 266 -18.22 -1.07 13.22
C ALA A 266 -19.52 -1.78 13.62
N VAL A 267 -19.62 -2.31 14.85
CA VAL A 267 -20.82 -3.01 15.33
C VAL A 267 -22.01 -2.06 15.50
N THR A 268 -21.77 -0.79 15.85
CA THR A 268 -22.84 0.21 15.98
C THR A 268 -23.24 0.89 14.66
N SER A 269 -22.54 0.58 13.57
CA SER A 269 -22.79 1.15 12.24
C SER A 269 -23.62 0.19 11.37
N GLY A 270 -24.36 0.74 10.41
CA GLY A 270 -24.98 -0.05 9.35
C GLY A 270 -23.92 -0.55 8.36
N ALA A 271 -24.15 -1.72 7.75
CA ALA A 271 -23.21 -2.31 6.79
C ALA A 271 -22.92 -1.40 5.58
N ASP A 272 -23.88 -0.58 5.17
CA ASP A 272 -23.79 0.34 4.03
C ASP A 272 -23.30 1.75 4.42
N ASP A 273 -22.93 1.97 5.69
CA ASP A 273 -22.48 3.29 6.12
C ASP A 273 -21.14 3.67 5.42
N PRO A 274 -20.99 4.92 4.92
CA PRO A 274 -19.86 5.31 4.08
C PRO A 274 -18.46 5.12 4.71
N TRP A 275 -18.38 5.08 6.03
CA TRP A 275 -17.13 4.90 6.77
C TRP A 275 -16.74 3.45 7.02
N MET A 276 -17.63 2.47 6.78
CA MET A 276 -17.36 1.06 7.13
C MET A 276 -16.12 0.50 6.44
N GLY A 277 -15.90 0.81 5.16
CA GLY A 277 -14.70 0.39 4.45
C GLY A 277 -13.41 0.94 5.08
N LEU A 278 -13.42 2.20 5.52
CA LEU A 278 -12.29 2.81 6.21
C LEU A 278 -12.07 2.20 7.59
N VAL A 279 -13.14 1.96 8.36
CA VAL A 279 -13.05 1.35 9.69
C VAL A 279 -12.48 -0.06 9.61
N ASN A 280 -12.98 -0.90 8.70
CA ASN A 280 -12.47 -2.27 8.52
C ASN A 280 -10.98 -2.28 8.15
N GLN A 281 -10.56 -1.39 7.24
CA GLN A 281 -9.15 -1.25 6.89
C GLN A 281 -8.28 -0.85 8.10
N GLN A 282 -8.78 0.02 8.99
CA GLN A 282 -8.02 0.37 10.20
C GLN A 282 -7.96 -0.76 11.22
N ILE A 283 -9.02 -1.56 11.36
CA ILE A 283 -9.04 -2.76 12.19
C ILE A 283 -7.97 -3.75 11.70
N GLU A 284 -7.92 -4.03 10.40
CA GLU A 284 -6.91 -4.92 9.80
C GLU A 284 -5.48 -4.40 10.02
N ARG A 285 -5.23 -3.11 9.73
CA ARG A 285 -3.92 -2.50 9.93
C ARG A 285 -3.47 -2.55 11.39
N ALA A 286 -4.39 -2.35 12.33
CA ALA A 286 -4.09 -2.41 13.74
C ALA A 286 -3.84 -3.85 14.21
N ALA A 287 -4.59 -4.82 13.68
CA ALA A 287 -4.36 -6.24 13.93
C ALA A 287 -2.93 -6.64 13.54
N GLU A 288 -2.52 -6.27 12.33
CA GLU A 288 -1.17 -6.55 11.82
C GLU A 288 -0.09 -5.81 12.60
N LYS A 289 -0.24 -4.49 12.76
CA LYS A 289 0.80 -3.63 13.36
C LYS A 289 1.03 -3.95 14.84
N PHE A 290 -0.02 -4.27 15.57
CA PHE A 290 0.03 -4.48 17.03
C PHE A 290 -0.08 -5.96 17.44
N GLY A 291 -0.20 -6.89 16.48
CA GLY A 291 -0.34 -8.33 16.77
C GLY A 291 -1.63 -8.67 17.51
N LEU A 292 -2.72 -7.95 17.21
CA LEU A 292 -4.01 -8.09 17.88
C LEU A 292 -4.97 -8.92 17.03
N ASN A 293 -5.85 -9.70 17.67
CA ASN A 293 -6.94 -10.38 17.00
C ASN A 293 -8.26 -9.60 17.20
N PRO A 294 -8.88 -9.04 16.14
CA PRO A 294 -10.12 -8.27 16.28
C PRO A 294 -11.26 -9.02 16.97
N ALA A 295 -11.30 -10.35 16.88
CA ALA A 295 -12.33 -11.17 17.52
C ALA A 295 -12.26 -11.14 19.06
N ASP A 296 -11.11 -10.80 19.63
CA ASP A 296 -10.91 -10.70 21.08
C ASP A 296 -11.52 -9.41 21.65
N PHE A 297 -11.80 -8.44 20.79
CA PHE A 297 -12.37 -7.14 21.15
C PHE A 297 -13.89 -7.18 20.95
N MET A 298 -14.60 -7.89 21.82
CA MET A 298 -16.07 -7.94 21.80
C MET A 298 -16.71 -6.54 21.94
N PRO A 299 -17.86 -6.29 21.29
CA PRO A 299 -18.60 -5.06 21.50
C PRO A 299 -19.01 -4.95 22.97
N THR A 300 -18.53 -3.91 23.66
CA THR A 300 -18.94 -3.65 25.03
C THR A 300 -20.45 -3.39 25.07
N GLN A 301 -21.20 -4.11 25.91
CA GLN A 301 -22.65 -3.93 26.13
C GLN A 301 -23.05 -2.51 26.60
N SER A 302 -22.07 -1.62 26.79
CA SER A 302 -22.23 -0.21 27.14
C SER A 302 -22.37 0.71 25.93
N ALA A 303 -22.37 0.19 24.70
CA ALA A 303 -22.67 1.00 23.51
C ALA A 303 -24.15 1.46 23.59
N PRO A 304 -24.44 2.77 23.65
CA PRO A 304 -25.81 3.24 23.64
C PRO A 304 -26.46 2.76 22.35
N THR A 305 -27.51 1.94 22.48
CA THR A 305 -28.38 1.56 21.38
C THR A 305 -28.76 2.83 20.63
N PHE A 306 -28.44 2.91 19.34
CA PHE A 306 -28.81 4.01 18.46
C PHE A 306 -30.35 4.08 18.36
N GLN A 307 -31.02 4.68 19.33
CA GLN A 307 -32.44 5.00 19.24
C GLN A 307 -32.57 6.21 18.33
N ARG A 308 -32.87 5.95 17.05
CA ARG A 308 -33.15 7.02 16.07
C ARG A 308 -34.33 7.86 16.57
N PRO A 309 -34.27 9.21 16.56
CA PRO A 309 -35.35 10.07 17.10
C PRO A 309 -36.61 10.19 16.20
N PHE A 310 -36.86 9.29 15.25
CA PHE A 310 -37.98 9.39 14.34
C PHE A 310 -39.02 8.30 14.60
N PRO A 311 -40.33 8.63 14.75
CA PRO A 311 -41.37 7.64 14.91
C PRO A 311 -41.52 6.84 13.62
N GLN A 312 -41.07 5.57 13.66
CA GLN A 312 -41.37 4.60 12.61
C GLN A 312 -42.82 4.16 12.74
N SER A 313 -43.74 4.93 12.16
CA SER A 313 -45.07 4.44 11.81
C SER A 313 -44.95 3.57 10.54
N ARG A 314 -44.31 2.40 10.67
CA ARG A 314 -44.49 1.25 9.79
C ARG A 314 -44.40 -0.01 10.66
N PRO A 315 -45.31 -1.00 10.49
CA PRO A 315 -45.22 -2.24 11.24
C PRO A 315 -43.86 -2.90 10.94
N GLN A 316 -43.02 -3.05 11.96
CA GLN A 316 -41.76 -3.77 11.85
C GLN A 316 -42.05 -5.25 11.61
N PRO A 317 -41.47 -5.88 10.57
CA PRO A 317 -41.32 -7.32 10.55
C PRO A 317 -40.37 -7.71 11.69
N SER A 318 -40.78 -8.69 12.48
CA SER A 318 -40.04 -9.28 13.60
C SER A 318 -38.54 -9.48 13.31
N MET A 319 -37.71 -9.06 14.26
CA MET A 319 -36.27 -9.29 14.28
C MET A 319 -35.96 -10.79 14.25
N GLN A 320 -35.62 -11.30 13.07
CA GLN A 320 -34.78 -12.49 12.89
C GLN A 320 -34.21 -12.41 11.47
N SER A 321 -33.07 -11.76 11.27
CA SER A 321 -32.46 -11.67 9.94
C SER A 321 -30.94 -11.68 10.05
N GLY A 322 -30.45 -12.83 10.48
CA GLY A 322 -29.07 -13.28 10.41
C GLY A 322 -29.03 -14.71 10.93
N PRO A 323 -28.47 -15.69 10.21
CA PRO A 323 -28.33 -17.05 10.73
C PRO A 323 -27.54 -16.98 12.05
N SER A 324 -28.07 -17.62 13.09
CA SER A 324 -27.38 -17.72 14.36
C SER A 324 -26.08 -18.50 14.19
N ARG A 325 -25.17 -18.42 15.16
CA ARG A 325 -23.93 -19.19 15.13
C ARG A 325 -24.18 -20.71 14.99
N ALA A 326 -25.26 -21.20 15.59
CA ALA A 326 -25.72 -22.58 15.44
C ALA A 326 -26.19 -22.88 14.00
N ASP A 327 -26.85 -21.92 13.34
CA ASP A 327 -27.30 -22.07 11.95
C ASP A 327 -26.12 -22.07 10.97
N MET A 328 -25.05 -21.32 11.27
CA MET A 328 -23.82 -21.32 10.47
C MET A 328 -23.02 -22.62 10.63
N ASP A 329 -22.91 -23.14 11.86
CA ASP A 329 -22.23 -24.42 12.12
C ASP A 329 -23.01 -25.60 11.51
N ALA A 330 -24.35 -25.56 11.54
CA ALA A 330 -25.19 -26.54 10.86
C ALA A 330 -25.05 -26.48 9.33
N ALA A 331 -24.97 -25.28 8.75
CA ALA A 331 -24.78 -25.09 7.31
C ALA A 331 -23.39 -25.58 6.83
N ALA A 332 -22.36 -25.49 7.68
CA ALA A 332 -21.01 -26.00 7.38
C ALA A 332 -20.95 -27.54 7.29
N GLN A 333 -21.90 -28.24 7.91
CA GLN A 333 -21.98 -29.71 7.93
C GLN A 333 -22.90 -30.29 6.84
N MET A 334 -23.57 -29.45 6.05
CA MET A 334 -24.46 -29.91 4.98
C MET A 334 -23.68 -30.48 3.79
N THR A 335 -24.19 -31.56 3.20
CA THR A 335 -23.68 -32.05 1.90
C THR A 335 -24.01 -31.07 0.79
N ASP A 336 -23.29 -31.17 -0.33
CA ASP A 336 -23.52 -30.27 -1.46
C ASP A 336 -24.94 -30.40 -2.04
N GLU A 337 -25.53 -31.60 -2.00
CA GLU A 337 -26.92 -31.85 -2.41
C GLU A 337 -27.92 -31.19 -1.44
N GLN A 338 -27.68 -31.28 -0.14
CA GLN A 338 -28.54 -30.64 0.88
C GLN A 338 -28.45 -29.12 0.78
N ARG A 339 -27.25 -28.58 0.50
CA ARG A 339 -27.04 -27.15 0.26
C ARG A 339 -27.79 -26.69 -0.99
N GLN A 340 -27.76 -27.46 -2.08
CA GLN A 340 -28.50 -27.15 -3.30
C GLN A 340 -30.02 -27.16 -3.07
N GLN A 341 -30.56 -28.15 -2.36
CA GLN A 341 -31.99 -28.20 -2.00
C GLN A 341 -32.41 -27.02 -1.13
N MET A 342 -31.57 -26.63 -0.17
CA MET A 342 -31.81 -25.46 0.66
C MET A 342 -31.82 -24.18 -0.17
N ILE A 343 -30.83 -23.97 -1.05
CA ILE A 343 -30.79 -22.82 -1.98
C ILE A 343 -32.05 -22.79 -2.86
N GLN A 344 -32.46 -23.93 -3.40
CA GLN A 344 -33.65 -24.03 -4.24
C GLN A 344 -34.91 -23.62 -3.47
N SER A 345 -35.10 -24.10 -2.24
CA SER A 345 -36.24 -23.72 -1.40
C SER A 345 -36.28 -22.22 -1.06
N MET A 346 -35.11 -21.60 -0.88
CA MET A 346 -35.00 -20.16 -0.63
C MET A 346 -35.35 -19.33 -1.87
N VAL A 347 -34.92 -19.77 -3.05
CA VAL A 347 -35.24 -19.12 -4.33
C VAL A 347 -36.73 -19.26 -4.67
N ASP A 348 -37.33 -20.41 -4.39
CA ASP A 348 -38.76 -20.64 -4.57
C ASP A 348 -39.61 -19.76 -3.63
N GLY A 349 -39.19 -19.62 -2.37
CA GLY A 349 -39.84 -18.70 -1.42
C GLY A 349 -39.77 -17.25 -1.86
N LEU A 350 -38.63 -16.82 -2.42
CA LEU A 350 -38.49 -15.50 -3.01
C LEU A 350 -39.40 -15.32 -4.23
N ALA A 351 -39.49 -16.32 -5.11
CA ALA A 351 -40.37 -16.30 -6.28
C ALA A 351 -41.84 -16.16 -5.89
N GLU A 352 -42.31 -16.92 -4.90
CA GLU A 352 -43.68 -16.83 -4.40
C GLU A 352 -44.00 -15.48 -3.77
N ARG A 353 -43.06 -14.92 -3.00
CA ARG A 353 -43.22 -13.58 -2.42
C ARG A 353 -43.36 -12.51 -3.51
N LEU A 354 -42.58 -12.61 -4.58
CA LEU A 354 -42.62 -11.67 -5.70
C LEU A 354 -43.86 -11.84 -6.57
N ARG A 355 -44.44 -13.05 -6.65
CA ARG A 355 -45.78 -13.23 -7.26
C ARG A 355 -46.86 -12.49 -6.48
N LYS A 356 -46.77 -12.48 -5.15
CA LYS A 356 -47.72 -11.77 -4.26
C LYS A 356 -47.46 -10.27 -4.19
N ASN A 357 -46.25 -9.82 -4.46
CA ASN A 357 -45.86 -8.41 -4.49
C ASN A 357 -45.10 -8.10 -5.79
N PRO A 358 -45.81 -7.93 -6.92
CA PRO A 358 -45.19 -7.86 -8.24
C PRO A 358 -44.42 -6.56 -8.50
N ASP A 359 -44.60 -5.52 -7.69
CA ASP A 359 -44.00 -4.19 -7.91
C ASP A 359 -42.54 -4.06 -7.41
N ASP A 360 -41.95 -5.13 -6.89
CA ASP A 360 -40.56 -5.15 -6.39
C ASP A 360 -39.55 -5.47 -7.51
N LYS A 361 -39.20 -4.45 -8.31
CA LYS A 361 -38.20 -4.54 -9.40
C LYS A 361 -36.85 -5.08 -8.94
N GLN A 362 -36.37 -4.63 -7.79
CA GLN A 362 -35.10 -5.09 -7.21
C GLN A 362 -35.17 -6.54 -6.76
N GLY A 363 -36.33 -7.00 -6.30
CA GLY A 363 -36.62 -8.39 -6.01
C GLY A 363 -36.57 -9.28 -7.25
N TRP A 364 -37.19 -8.86 -8.35
CA TRP A 364 -37.15 -9.59 -9.62
C TRP A 364 -35.72 -9.72 -10.20
N LEU A 365 -34.89 -8.67 -10.11
CA LEU A 365 -33.47 -8.74 -10.51
C LEU A 365 -32.60 -9.63 -9.61
N ARG A 366 -32.96 -9.77 -8.32
CA ARG A 366 -32.32 -10.74 -7.42
C ARG A 366 -32.73 -12.17 -7.78
N LEU A 367 -34.02 -12.38 -8.08
CA LEU A 367 -34.55 -13.67 -8.48
C LEU A 367 -33.94 -14.15 -9.80
N GLU A 368 -33.76 -13.26 -10.78
CA GLU A 368 -33.07 -13.55 -12.04
C GLU A 368 -31.65 -14.09 -11.78
N ARG A 369 -30.84 -13.35 -11.02
CA ARG A 369 -29.45 -13.76 -10.71
C ARG A 369 -29.41 -15.10 -9.99
N ALA A 370 -30.35 -15.34 -9.07
CA ALA A 370 -30.44 -16.61 -8.37
C ALA A 370 -30.76 -17.79 -9.32
N TYR A 371 -31.69 -17.61 -10.26
CA TYR A 371 -31.97 -18.64 -11.28
C TYR A 371 -30.81 -18.87 -12.24
N ARG A 372 -30.03 -17.83 -12.60
CA ARG A 372 -28.81 -17.99 -13.42
C ARG A 372 -27.76 -18.82 -12.71
N VAL A 373 -27.57 -18.62 -11.40
CA VAL A 373 -26.63 -19.43 -10.59
C VAL A 373 -27.09 -20.89 -10.49
N LEU A 374 -28.40 -21.12 -10.45
CA LEU A 374 -28.99 -22.47 -10.46
C LEU A 374 -29.06 -23.11 -11.86
N GLY A 375 -28.67 -22.40 -12.92
CA GLY A 375 -28.71 -22.89 -14.30
C GLY A 375 -30.11 -22.94 -14.94
N ASP A 376 -31.13 -22.38 -14.29
CA ASP A 376 -32.51 -22.36 -14.80
C ASP A 376 -32.74 -21.11 -15.69
N ALA A 377 -32.19 -21.15 -16.89
CA ALA A 377 -32.19 -20.02 -17.82
C ALA A 377 -33.60 -19.53 -18.18
N ALA A 378 -34.56 -20.45 -18.32
CA ALA A 378 -35.94 -20.11 -18.67
C ALA A 378 -36.62 -19.28 -17.56
N LYS A 379 -36.42 -19.64 -16.29
CA LYS A 379 -36.96 -18.85 -15.16
C LYS A 379 -36.20 -17.55 -14.92
N ALA A 380 -34.91 -17.52 -15.21
CA ALA A 380 -34.14 -16.29 -15.17
C ALA A 380 -34.68 -15.26 -16.17
N ASP A 381 -34.93 -15.68 -17.42
CA ASP A 381 -35.43 -14.78 -18.47
C ASP A 381 -36.86 -14.28 -18.17
N ASP A 382 -37.74 -15.10 -17.60
CA ASP A 382 -39.07 -14.65 -17.13
C ASP A 382 -38.96 -13.61 -15.99
N ALA A 383 -38.04 -13.82 -15.03
CA ALA A 383 -37.81 -12.87 -13.95
C ALA A 383 -37.25 -11.53 -14.47
N ALA A 384 -36.32 -11.56 -15.44
CA ALA A 384 -35.79 -10.37 -16.10
C ALA A 384 -36.88 -9.62 -16.87
N ALA A 385 -37.74 -10.33 -17.61
CA ALA A 385 -38.85 -9.73 -18.35
C ALA A 385 -39.87 -9.04 -17.43
N ARG A 386 -40.11 -9.57 -16.23
CA ARG A 386 -40.95 -8.94 -15.21
C ARG A 386 -40.30 -7.70 -14.61
N ALA A 387 -38.99 -7.76 -14.30
CA ALA A 387 -38.24 -6.61 -13.82
C ALA A 387 -38.22 -5.44 -14.83
N ALA A 388 -38.10 -5.75 -16.13
CA ALA A 388 -38.04 -4.75 -17.19
C ALA A 388 -39.36 -3.99 -17.42
N LYS A 389 -40.51 -4.58 -17.02
CA LYS A 389 -41.83 -3.94 -17.11
C LYS A 389 -42.13 -2.98 -15.97
N LEU A 390 -41.29 -2.98 -14.93
CA LEU A 390 -41.46 -2.13 -13.74
C LEU A 390 -40.63 -0.85 -13.88
N PRO A 391 -41.14 0.31 -13.42
CA PRO A 391 -40.48 1.61 -13.55
C PRO A 391 -39.09 1.67 -12.90
#